data_AF-A0A9E4SMX0-F1
#
_entry.id   AF-A0A9E4SMX0-F1
#
_cell.length_a   1.000
_cell.length_b   1.000
_cell.length_c   1.000
_cell.angle_alpha   90.00
_cell.angle_beta   90.00
_cell.angle_gamma   90.00
#
_symmetry.space_group_name_H-M   'P 1'
#
loop_
_entity.id
_entity.type
_entity.pdbx_description
1 polymer ?
#
loop_
_entity_poly.entity_id
_entity_poly.type
_entity_poly.pdbx_seq_one_letter_code
_entity_poly.pdbx_strand_id
1 'polypeptide(L)' 'LDFLPILLSPSVNAQDDVIASFLRIAGACHQDSNGFLVNAGKTLATLMAGQLPRLNNVLRRISP' A
#
# COMPACT_ATOMS: atom_id res chain seq x y z
N LEU A 1 -0.12 -7.99 -11.40
CA LEU A 1 -1.44 -8.57 -10.97
C LEU A 1 -1.28 -9.26 -9.62
N ASP A 2 -0.33 -8.81 -8.80
CA ASP A 2 0.12 -9.52 -7.59
C ASP A 2 -0.87 -9.42 -6.42
N PHE A 3 -1.92 -8.62 -6.58
CA PHE A 3 -3.02 -8.50 -5.63
C PHE A 3 -4.05 -9.64 -5.74
N LEU A 4 -4.09 -10.40 -6.85
CA LEU A 4 -5.09 -11.47 -7.04
C LEU A 4 -4.92 -12.62 -6.02
N PRO A 5 -3.72 -13.13 -5.72
CA PRO A 5 -3.54 -14.13 -4.66
C PRO A 5 -3.91 -13.60 -3.27
N ILE A 6 -3.70 -12.31 -3.03
CA ILE A 6 -4.08 -11.63 -1.77
C ILE A 6 -5.60 -11.63 -1.61
N LEU A 7 -6.35 -11.32 -2.68
CA LEU A 7 -7.82 -11.30 -2.66
C LEU A 7 -8.44 -12.67 -2.36
N LEU A 8 -7.77 -13.74 -2.77
CA LEU A 8 -8.22 -15.12 -2.54
C LEU A 8 -7.73 -15.68 -1.20
N SER A 9 -6.88 -14.95 -0.48
CA SER A 9 -6.40 -15.36 0.84
C SER A 9 -7.48 -15.10 1.89
N PRO A 10 -7.77 -16.05 2.80
CA PRO A 10 -8.75 -15.88 3.89
C PRO A 10 -8.29 -14.91 4.99
N SER A 11 -7.38 -13.97 4.68
CA SER A 11 -6.76 -13.09 5.66
C SER A 11 -7.66 -11.92 6.05
N VAL A 12 -7.67 -11.60 7.35
CA VAL A 12 -8.46 -10.51 7.97
C VAL A 12 -8.08 -9.12 7.43
N ASN A 13 -6.88 -8.95 6.86
CA ASN A 13 -6.35 -7.66 6.41
C ASN A 13 -6.09 -7.59 4.89
N ALA A 14 -6.79 -8.40 4.08
CA ALA A 14 -6.60 -8.45 2.63
C ALA A 14 -6.67 -7.06 1.95
N GLN A 15 -7.46 -6.13 2.51
CA GLN A 15 -7.53 -4.76 2.00
C GLN A 15 -6.18 -4.01 2.05
N ASP A 16 -5.45 -4.11 3.17
CA ASP A 16 -4.18 -3.41 3.35
C ASP A 16 -3.10 -4.01 2.42
N ASP A 17 -3.14 -5.32 2.20
CA ASP A 17 -2.29 -6.04 1.24
C ASP A 17 -2.56 -5.63 -0.23
N VAL A 18 -3.84 -5.45 -0.59
CA VAL A 18 -4.22 -4.97 -1.93
C VAL A 18 -3.76 -3.54 -2.13
N ILE A 19 -3.97 -2.64 -1.15
CA ILE A 19 -3.50 -1.26 -1.22
C ILE A 19 -1.99 -1.22 -1.42
N ALA A 20 -1.23 -1.97 -0.61
CA ALA A 20 0.23 -2.00 -0.73
C ALA A 20 0.70 -2.58 -2.07
N SER A 21 0.06 -3.63 -2.57
CA SER A 21 0.42 -4.23 -3.85
C SER A 21 0.09 -3.31 -5.03
N PHE A 22 -1.04 -2.61 -4.98
CA PHE A 22 -1.40 -1.61 -5.98
C PHE A 22 -0.39 -0.46 -6.01
N LEU A 23 -0.02 0.07 -4.84
CA LEU A 23 0.95 1.17 -4.75
C LEU A 23 2.34 0.78 -5.24
N ARG A 24 2.80 -0.45 -4.98
CA ARG A 24 4.08 -0.94 -5.52
C ARG A 24 4.06 -1.02 -7.05
N ILE A 25 3.01 -1.59 -7.62
CA ILE A 25 2.86 -1.68 -9.08
C ILE A 25 2.76 -0.27 -9.70
N ALA A 26 1.95 0.60 -9.12
CA ALA A 26 1.83 1.98 -9.57
C ALA A 26 3.17 2.72 -9.49
N GLY A 27 3.90 2.60 -8.38
CA GLY A 27 5.22 3.21 -8.22
C GLY A 27 6.22 2.74 -9.30
N ALA A 28 6.20 1.45 -9.65
CA ALA A 28 7.04 0.91 -10.72
C ALA A 28 6.72 1.47 -12.12
N CYS A 29 5.53 2.03 -12.33
CA CYS A 29 5.16 2.70 -13.58
C CYS A 29 5.59 4.18 -13.64
N HIS A 30 6.07 4.76 -12.54
CA HIS A 30 6.53 6.14 -12.48
C HIS A 30 8.05 6.24 -12.64
N GLN A 31 8.52 7.32 -13.29
CA GLN A 31 9.96 7.56 -13.49
C GLN A 31 10.72 7.75 -12.16
N ASP A 32 10.06 8.34 -11.16
CA ASP A 32 10.53 8.42 -9.77
C ASP A 32 9.61 7.60 -8.85
N SER A 33 9.87 6.30 -8.78
CA SER A 33 9.12 5.35 -7.96
C SER A 33 9.15 5.73 -6.47
N ASN A 34 10.32 6.13 -5.96
CA ASN A 34 10.48 6.49 -4.55
C ASN A 34 9.70 7.77 -4.20
N GLY A 35 9.80 8.81 -5.02
CA GLY A 35 9.03 10.04 -4.84
C GLY A 35 7.52 9.79 -4.89
N PHE A 36 7.06 8.93 -5.81
CA PHE A 36 5.68 8.50 -5.87
C PHE A 36 5.23 7.81 -4.57
N LEU A 37 5.98 6.80 -4.09
CA LEU A 37 5.63 6.04 -2.89
C LEU A 37 5.63 6.91 -1.62
N VAL A 38 6.57 7.86 -1.50
CA VAL A 38 6.60 8.83 -0.41
C VAL A 38 5.35 9.72 -0.42
N ASN A 39 4.96 10.24 -1.58
CA ASN A 39 3.76 11.06 -1.70
C ASN A 39 2.49 10.24 -1.41
N ALA A 40 2.39 9.03 -1.93
CA ALA A 40 1.30 8.12 -1.63
C ALA A 40 1.19 7.80 -0.13
N GLY A 41 2.32 7.57 0.55
CA GLY A 41 2.36 7.35 2.00
C GLY A 41 1.87 8.55 2.80
N LYS A 42 2.25 9.78 2.39
CA LYS A 42 1.74 11.02 2.99
C LYS A 42 0.23 11.15 2.81
N THR A 43 -0.28 10.90 1.61
CA THR A 43 -1.72 10.95 1.33
C THR A 43 -2.48 9.90 2.14
N LEU A 44 -1.96 8.67 2.25
CA LEU A 44 -2.55 7.62 3.09
C LEU A 44 -2.59 8.03 4.56
N ALA A 45 -1.57 8.70 5.08
CA ALA A 45 -1.56 9.16 6.47
C ALA A 45 -2.72 10.13 6.77
N THR A 46 -3.10 10.97 5.81
CA THR A 46 -4.29 11.84 5.92
C THR A 46 -5.59 11.04 5.80
N LEU A 47 -5.71 10.16 4.80
CA LEU A 47 -6.94 9.41 4.54
C LEU A 47 -7.25 8.36 5.62
N MET A 48 -6.22 7.81 6.25
CA MET A 48 -6.30 6.79 7.30
C MET A 48 -6.12 7.38 8.69
N ALA A 49 -6.41 8.68 8.88
CA ALA A 49 -6.36 9.31 10.19
C ALA A 49 -7.22 8.52 11.20
N GLY A 50 -6.65 8.22 12.38
CA GLY A 50 -7.30 7.38 13.40
C GLY A 50 -7.18 5.87 13.17
N GLN A 51 -6.61 5.41 12.04
CA GLN A 51 -6.38 4.00 11.73
C GLN A 51 -4.87 3.65 11.70
N LEU A 52 -4.12 4.17 12.67
CA LEU A 52 -2.65 4.04 12.75
C LEU A 52 -2.13 2.59 12.58
N PRO A 53 -2.75 1.55 13.18
CA PRO A 53 -2.29 0.17 12.98
C PRO A 53 -2.36 -0.28 11.51
N ARG A 54 -3.44 0.07 10.82
CA ARG A 54 -3.64 -0.27 9.40
C ARG A 54 -2.70 0.54 8.50
N LEU A 55 -2.54 1.83 8.78
CA LEU A 55 -1.59 2.68 8.07
C LEU A 55 -0.17 2.09 8.14
N ASN A 56 0.27 1.71 9.34
CA ASN A 56 1.58 1.09 9.53
C ASN A 56 1.72 -0.24 8.77
N ASN A 57 0.67 -1.06 8.72
CA ASN A 57 0.68 -2.29 7.93
C ASN A 57 0.90 -2.01 6.43
N VAL A 58 0.21 -1.02 5.87
CA VAL A 58 0.39 -0.63 4.47
C VAL A 58 1.78 -0.05 4.22
N LEU A 59 2.23 0.89 5.05
CA LEU A 59 3.53 1.56 4.89
C LEU A 59 4.70 0.57 4.93
N ARG A 60 4.67 -0.41 5.84
CA ARG A 60 5.69 -1.47 5.94
C ARG A 60 5.81 -2.34 4.68
N ARG A 61 4.74 -2.42 3.89
CA ARG A 61 4.66 -3.29 2.71
C ARG A 61 4.98 -2.58 1.40
N ILE A 62 4.99 -1.24 1.41
CA ILE A 62 5.39 -0.41 0.25
C ILE A 62 6.81 0.15 0.40
N SER A 63 7.40 0.10 1.60
CA SER A 63 8.79 0.48 1.82
C SER A 63 9.74 -0.52 1.11
N PRO A 64 10.86 -0.04 0.52
CA PRO A 64 11.88 -0.91 -0.08
C PRO A 64 12.42 -1.98 0.87
#